data_AF-A0A7X6VAE3-F1
#
_entry.id   AF-A0A7X6VAE3-F1
#
_cell.length_a   1.000
_cell.length_b   1.000
_cell.length_c   1.000
_cell.angle_alpha   90.00
_cell.angle_beta   90.00
_cell.angle_gamma   90.00
#
_symmetry.space_group_name_H-M   'P 1'
#
loop_
_entity.id
_entity.type
_entity.pdbx_description
1 polymer ?
#
loop_
_entity_poly.entity_id
_entity_poly.type
_entity_poly.pdbx_seq_one_letter_code
_entity_poly.pdbx_strand_id
1 'polypeptide(L)'
;MSLISKLTGAQAREVVRRLASKDGAMSEAVKTVAKEVLSAIDIEETADEVFYTLDDIDVHDCWDRAGRSYDGYTSSGEAAVELVEETLQEFYDQADRYHKLGMIMQEHLYCMGVVLGIYLYEYDSQSEFKDWCIDVPIECAGFLLETWRKRTTDTALLSAMDDFIRLRCPKWHKYLVKS
;
A
#
# COMPACT_ATOMS: atom_id res chain seq x y z
N MET A 1 -6.57 -32.71 8.41
CA MET A 1 -5.53 -31.70 8.09
C MET A 1 -4.59 -32.27 7.06
N SER A 2 -4.26 -31.53 6.01
CA SER A 2 -3.32 -31.99 4.97
C SER A 2 -1.86 -31.74 5.39
N LEU A 3 -0.91 -32.46 4.79
CA LEU A 3 0.52 -32.21 5.04
C LEU A 3 0.94 -30.78 4.64
N ILE A 4 0.31 -30.22 3.60
CA ILE A 4 0.61 -28.89 3.07
C ILE A 4 0.27 -27.80 4.09
N SER A 5 -0.81 -27.96 4.86
CA SER A 5 -1.24 -26.96 5.85
C SER A 5 -0.34 -26.87 7.09
N LYS A 6 0.74 -27.66 7.16
CA LYS A 6 1.72 -27.65 8.25
C LYS A 6 3.09 -27.11 7.82
N LEU A 7 3.24 -26.72 6.55
CA LEU A 7 4.49 -26.18 6.03
C LEU A 7 4.69 -24.75 6.55
N THR A 8 5.94 -24.40 6.86
CA THR A 8 6.33 -23.00 7.04
C THR A 8 6.26 -22.26 5.70
N GLY A 9 6.21 -20.92 5.72
CA GLY A 9 6.24 -20.12 4.48
C GLY A 9 7.46 -20.42 3.61
N ALA A 10 8.63 -20.65 4.21
CA ALA A 10 9.84 -21.04 3.49
C ALA A 10 9.72 -22.43 2.84
N GLN A 11 9.14 -23.40 3.55
CA GLN A 11 8.91 -24.75 3.03
C GLN A 11 7.86 -24.75 1.91
N ALA A 12 6.78 -23.99 2.07
CA ALA A 12 5.76 -23.83 1.03
C ALA A 12 6.38 -23.21 -0.24
N ARG A 13 7.22 -22.17 -0.10
CA ARG A 13 7.93 -21.55 -1.21
C ARG A 13 8.90 -22.51 -1.92
N GLU A 14 9.61 -23.35 -1.17
CA GLU A 14 10.46 -24.41 -1.71
C GLU A 14 9.65 -25.41 -2.56
N VAL A 15 8.49 -25.83 -2.05
CA VAL A 15 7.59 -26.74 -2.77
C VAL A 15 7.12 -26.08 -4.07
N VAL A 16 6.66 -24.84 -4.03
CA VAL A 16 6.24 -24.08 -5.22
C VAL A 16 7.37 -23.99 -6.24
N ARG A 17 8.61 -23.69 -5.81
CA ARG A 17 9.76 -23.60 -6.72
C ARG A 17 10.03 -24.93 -7.43
N ARG A 18 10.00 -26.05 -6.69
CA ARG A 18 10.19 -27.39 -7.26
C ARG A 18 9.07 -27.80 -8.21
N LEU A 19 7.84 -27.33 -7.98
CA LEU A 19 6.72 -27.56 -8.89
C LEU A 19 6.85 -26.70 -10.16
N ALA A 20 7.25 -25.44 -10.01
CA ALA A 20 7.47 -24.50 -11.11
C ALA A 20 8.65 -24.90 -12.01
N SER A 21 9.68 -25.55 -11.47
CA SER A 21 10.85 -26.01 -12.22
C SER A 21 10.61 -27.29 -13.04
N LYS A 22 9.41 -27.88 -12.97
CA LYS A 22 9.04 -29.02 -13.81
C LYS A 22 8.45 -28.50 -15.12
N ASP A 23 9.09 -28.76 -16.25
CA ASP A 23 8.51 -28.40 -17.54
C ASP A 23 7.14 -29.08 -17.76
N GLY A 24 6.23 -28.35 -18.40
CA GLY A 24 4.90 -28.84 -18.76
C GLY A 24 3.78 -28.37 -17.82
N ALA A 25 2.69 -29.14 -17.78
CA ALA A 25 1.41 -28.71 -17.19
C ALA A 25 1.50 -28.24 -15.73
N MET A 26 2.43 -28.78 -14.95
CA MET A 26 2.61 -28.39 -13.54
C MET A 26 3.19 -26.98 -13.39
N SER A 27 4.18 -26.60 -14.21
CA SER A 27 4.73 -25.23 -14.19
C SER A 27 3.67 -24.21 -14.61
N GLU A 28 2.90 -24.52 -15.66
CA GLU A 28 1.81 -23.63 -16.09
C GLU A 28 0.71 -23.52 -15.03
N ALA A 29 0.34 -24.61 -14.36
CA ALA A 29 -0.61 -24.56 -13.25
C ALA A 29 -0.10 -23.69 -12.10
N VAL A 30 1.17 -23.80 -11.72
CA VAL A 30 1.77 -22.95 -10.69
C VAL A 30 1.76 -21.48 -11.10
N LYS A 31 2.08 -21.15 -12.36
CA LYS A 31 2.02 -19.78 -12.87
C LYS A 31 0.59 -19.22 -12.85
N THR A 32 -0.39 -20.02 -13.25
CA THR A 32 -1.80 -19.62 -13.24
C THR A 32 -2.27 -19.33 -11.83
N VAL A 33 -2.05 -20.24 -10.88
CA VAL A 33 -2.44 -20.04 -9.48
C VAL A 33 -1.69 -18.85 -8.86
N ALA A 34 -0.40 -18.67 -9.17
CA ALA A 34 0.34 -17.51 -8.72
C ALA A 34 -0.27 -16.19 -9.25
N LYS A 35 -0.69 -16.16 -10.52
CA LYS A 35 -1.40 -15.01 -11.09
C LYS A 35 -2.76 -14.79 -10.43
N GLU A 36 -3.52 -15.85 -10.15
CA GLU A 36 -4.81 -15.76 -9.46
C GLU A 36 -4.66 -15.15 -8.07
N VAL A 37 -3.69 -15.65 -7.29
CA VAL A 37 -3.39 -15.10 -5.95
C VAL A 37 -2.97 -13.63 -6.05
N LEU A 38 -2.13 -13.26 -7.01
CA LEU A 38 -1.70 -11.87 -7.21
C LEU A 38 -2.78 -10.97 -7.81
N SER A 39 -3.85 -11.54 -8.40
CA SER A 39 -4.92 -10.78 -9.08
C SER A 39 -6.13 -10.53 -8.20
N ALA A 40 -6.22 -11.20 -7.06
CA ALA A 40 -7.28 -11.01 -6.09
C ALA A 40 -7.03 -9.73 -5.26
N ILE A 41 -7.23 -8.56 -5.89
CA ILE A 41 -7.19 -7.27 -5.21
C ILE A 41 -8.61 -6.89 -4.84
N ASP A 42 -8.86 -6.81 -3.53
CA ASP A 42 -10.03 -6.16 -2.97
C ASP A 42 -9.61 -4.77 -2.46
N ILE A 43 -10.29 -3.74 -2.97
CA ILE A 43 -9.99 -2.34 -2.66
C ILE A 43 -10.27 -2.07 -1.17
N GLU A 44 -11.35 -2.63 -0.61
CA GLU A 44 -11.72 -2.40 0.78
C GLU A 44 -10.79 -3.16 1.72
N GLU A 45 -10.43 -4.41 1.39
CA GLU A 45 -9.45 -5.17 2.19
C GLU A 45 -8.08 -4.47 2.23
N THR A 46 -7.63 -3.95 1.09
CA THR A 46 -6.39 -3.17 1.01
C THR A 46 -6.50 -1.86 1.81
N ALA A 47 -7.66 -1.19 1.74
CA ALA A 47 -7.89 0.04 2.48
C ALA A 47 -7.91 -0.18 4.00
N ASP A 48 -8.55 -1.26 4.46
CA ASP A 48 -8.56 -1.67 5.86
C ASP A 48 -7.15 -1.99 6.35
N GLU A 49 -6.36 -2.75 5.58
CA GLU A 49 -4.96 -3.05 5.93
C GLU A 49 -4.16 -1.76 6.13
N VAL A 50 -4.22 -0.83 5.17
CA VAL A 50 -3.52 0.46 5.27
C VAL A 50 -4.03 1.30 6.43
N PHE A 51 -5.34 1.35 6.65
CA PHE A 51 -5.95 2.08 7.76
C PHE A 51 -5.40 1.57 9.10
N TYR A 52 -5.50 0.26 9.35
CA TYR A 52 -5.08 -0.32 10.63
C TYR A 52 -3.58 -0.24 10.82
N THR A 53 -2.79 -0.42 9.76
CA THR A 53 -1.32 -0.29 9.84
C THR A 53 -0.90 1.14 10.24
N LEU A 54 -1.61 2.18 9.76
CA LEU A 54 -1.37 3.56 10.22
C LEU A 54 -1.95 3.83 11.61
N ASP A 55 -3.12 3.27 11.93
CA ASP A 55 -3.81 3.46 13.22
C ASP A 55 -3.08 2.78 14.39
N ASP A 56 -2.29 1.73 14.10
CA ASP A 56 -1.49 0.98 15.09
C ASP A 56 -0.15 1.67 15.42
N ILE A 57 0.19 2.79 14.75
CA ILE A 57 1.39 3.57 15.10
C ILE A 57 1.22 4.14 16.52
N ASP A 58 2.09 3.71 17.43
CA ASP A 58 2.09 4.21 18.80
C ASP A 58 2.64 5.65 18.82
N VAL A 59 1.89 6.57 19.44
CA VAL A 59 2.33 7.95 19.66
C VAL A 59 3.64 8.02 20.45
N HIS A 60 3.93 7.01 21.28
CA HIS A 60 5.21 6.90 21.99
C HIS A 60 6.40 6.69 21.05
N ASP A 61 6.23 5.98 19.93
CA ASP A 61 7.30 5.82 18.94
C ASP A 61 7.69 7.16 18.29
N CYS A 62 6.72 8.08 18.19
CA CYS A 62 6.97 9.45 17.73
C CYS A 62 7.76 10.25 18.77
N TRP A 63 7.39 10.15 20.04
CA TRP A 63 8.06 10.87 21.12
C TRP A 63 9.47 10.35 21.38
N ASP A 64 9.69 9.04 21.27
CA ASP A 64 11.00 8.41 21.46
C ASP A 64 11.98 8.77 20.34
N ARG A 65 11.48 8.97 19.11
CA ARG A 65 12.27 9.50 17.98
C ARG A 65 12.49 11.01 18.08
N ALA A 66 11.60 11.73 18.76
CA ALA A 66 11.71 13.18 18.91
C ALA A 66 12.82 13.57 19.91
N GLY A 67 13.45 14.70 19.64
CA GLY A 67 14.48 15.28 20.50
C GLY A 67 15.87 15.22 19.88
N ARG A 68 16.87 15.23 20.75
CA ARG A 68 18.27 15.42 20.34
C ARG A 68 18.93 14.08 20.03
N SER A 69 19.36 13.91 18.79
CA SER A 69 20.14 12.78 18.31
C SER A 69 21.58 13.18 18.01
N TYR A 70 22.41 12.23 17.59
CA TYR A 70 23.77 12.51 17.11
C TYR A 70 23.76 13.39 15.85
N ASP A 71 22.75 13.24 14.99
CA ASP A 71 22.62 13.92 13.70
C ASP A 71 21.87 15.25 13.77
N GLY A 72 21.28 15.61 14.92
CA GLY A 72 20.61 16.89 15.08
C GLY A 72 19.50 16.90 16.13
N TYR A 73 18.50 17.74 15.90
CA TYR A 73 17.26 17.78 16.67
C TYR A 73 16.12 17.43 15.74
N THR A 74 15.32 16.43 16.12
CA THR A 74 14.11 16.01 15.40
C THR A 74 12.90 16.49 16.20
N SER A 75 12.01 17.25 15.57
CA SER A 75 10.73 17.61 16.16
C SER A 75 9.75 16.44 16.14
N SER A 76 8.75 16.44 17.01
CA SER A 76 7.70 15.41 16.99
C SER A 76 6.91 15.39 15.68
N GLY A 77 6.76 16.53 14.99
CA GLY A 77 6.16 16.58 13.66
C GLY A 77 7.01 15.87 12.60
N GLU A 78 8.33 16.11 12.61
CA GLU A 78 9.26 15.42 11.70
C GLU A 78 9.30 13.91 11.99
N ALA A 79 9.36 13.50 13.26
CA ALA A 79 9.31 12.09 13.64
C ALA A 79 8.00 11.41 13.21
N ALA A 80 6.88 12.12 13.28
CA ALA A 80 5.58 11.61 12.81
C ALA A 80 5.54 11.45 11.28
N VAL A 81 6.12 12.39 10.52
CA VAL A 81 6.26 12.27 9.07
C VAL A 81 7.07 11.02 8.72
N GLU A 82 8.24 10.85 9.32
CA GLU A 82 9.11 9.70 9.08
C GLU A 82 8.40 8.37 9.39
N LEU A 83 7.66 8.30 10.50
CA LEU A 83 6.88 7.14 10.88
C LEU A 83 5.80 6.77 9.85
N VAL A 84 5.04 7.75 9.34
CA VAL A 84 4.02 7.51 8.32
C VAL A 84 4.67 7.05 7.02
N GLU A 85 5.76 7.70 6.59
CA GLU A 85 6.48 7.33 5.37
C GLU A 85 7.08 5.92 5.45
N GLU A 86 7.73 5.58 6.56
CA GLU A 86 8.29 4.24 6.83
C GLU A 86 7.18 3.18 6.81
N THR A 87 6.05 3.47 7.44
CA THR A 87 4.89 2.57 7.52
C THR A 87 4.26 2.35 6.14
N LEU A 88 4.16 3.40 5.31
CA LEU A 88 3.58 3.29 3.97
C LEU A 88 4.51 2.68 2.93
N GLN A 89 5.80 2.55 3.23
CA GLN A 89 6.81 2.07 2.28
C GLN A 89 6.49 0.66 1.76
N GLU A 90 5.93 -0.23 2.58
CA GLU A 90 5.59 -1.59 2.15
C GLU A 90 4.48 -1.60 1.08
N PHE A 91 3.52 -0.68 1.17
CA PHE A 91 2.47 -0.52 0.18
C PHE A 91 3.01 0.09 -1.12
N TYR A 92 3.93 1.05 -1.01
CA TYR A 92 4.61 1.61 -2.19
C TYR A 92 5.44 0.55 -2.93
N ASP A 93 6.16 -0.28 -2.19
CA ASP A 93 6.95 -1.38 -2.75
C ASP A 93 6.04 -2.43 -3.42
N GLN A 94 4.87 -2.70 -2.85
CA GLN A 94 3.91 -3.64 -3.43
C GLN A 94 3.24 -3.08 -4.70
N ALA A 95 2.90 -1.79 -4.75
CA ALA A 95 2.45 -1.14 -5.98
C ALA A 95 3.53 -1.19 -7.07
N ASP A 96 4.78 -0.88 -6.73
CA ASP A 96 5.93 -0.97 -7.63
C ASP A 96 6.19 -2.40 -8.12
N ARG A 97 5.91 -3.40 -7.28
CA ARG A 97 5.98 -4.80 -7.67
C ARG A 97 4.95 -5.17 -8.72
N TYR A 98 3.69 -4.73 -8.58
CA TYR A 98 2.67 -4.94 -9.64
C TYR A 98 3.10 -4.30 -10.96
N HIS A 99 3.65 -3.09 -10.88
CA HIS A 99 4.21 -2.38 -12.04
C HIS A 99 5.29 -3.21 -12.75
N LYS A 100 6.30 -3.65 -12.01
CA LYS A 100 7.43 -4.45 -12.53
C LYS A 100 6.99 -5.80 -13.14
N LEU A 101 5.85 -6.33 -12.70
CA LEU A 101 5.25 -7.55 -13.22
C LEU A 101 4.32 -7.31 -14.43
N GLY A 102 4.10 -6.06 -14.84
CA GLY A 102 3.17 -5.69 -15.92
C GLY A 102 1.70 -5.90 -15.54
N MET A 103 1.39 -5.96 -14.24
CA MET A 103 0.05 -6.21 -13.71
C MET A 103 -0.71 -4.88 -13.54
N ILE A 104 -0.95 -4.19 -14.66
CA ILE A 104 -1.44 -2.80 -14.68
C ILE A 104 -2.78 -2.62 -13.95
N MET A 105 -3.72 -3.56 -14.11
CA MET A 105 -5.02 -3.48 -13.44
C MET A 105 -4.88 -3.68 -11.92
N GLN A 106 -4.01 -4.58 -11.49
CA GLN A 106 -3.75 -4.86 -10.08
C GLN A 106 -3.03 -3.69 -9.42
N GLU A 107 -2.03 -3.10 -10.09
CA GLU A 107 -1.41 -1.85 -9.65
C GLU A 107 -2.46 -0.75 -9.45
N HIS A 108 -3.38 -0.60 -10.42
CA HIS A 108 -4.44 0.39 -10.35
C HIS A 108 -5.41 0.18 -9.18
N LEU A 109 -5.96 -1.03 -9.02
CA LEU A 109 -6.88 -1.36 -7.93
C LEU A 109 -6.20 -1.27 -6.56
N TYR A 110 -4.93 -1.69 -6.48
CA TYR A 110 -4.16 -1.61 -5.24
C TYR A 110 -3.90 -0.15 -4.85
N CYS A 111 -3.50 0.71 -5.80
CA CYS A 111 -3.36 2.15 -5.55
C CYS A 111 -4.69 2.78 -5.09
N MET A 112 -5.85 2.36 -5.62
CA MET A 112 -7.15 2.82 -5.14
C MET A 112 -7.38 2.44 -3.67
N GLY A 113 -7.09 1.19 -3.31
CA GLY A 113 -7.19 0.70 -1.93
C GLY A 113 -6.28 1.47 -0.99
N VAL A 114 -5.01 1.68 -1.37
CA VAL A 114 -4.05 2.43 -0.55
C VAL A 114 -4.49 3.88 -0.34
N VAL A 115 -4.88 4.59 -1.40
CA VAL A 115 -5.39 5.97 -1.28
C VAL A 115 -6.62 6.03 -0.38
N LEU A 116 -7.54 5.06 -0.49
CA LEU A 116 -8.72 4.98 0.36
C LEU A 116 -8.35 4.71 1.82
N GLY A 117 -7.43 3.80 2.10
CA GLY A 117 -7.01 3.50 3.48
C GLY A 117 -6.37 4.71 4.16
N ILE A 118 -5.48 5.43 3.46
CA ILE A 118 -4.88 6.67 3.96
C ILE A 118 -5.95 7.75 4.19
N TYR A 119 -6.95 7.85 3.28
CA TYR A 119 -8.08 8.76 3.42
C TYR A 119 -8.91 8.45 4.67
N LEU A 120 -9.25 7.18 4.88
CA LEU A 120 -10.00 6.73 6.05
C LEU A 120 -9.21 7.00 7.34
N TYR A 121 -7.89 6.81 7.33
CA TYR A 121 -7.05 7.14 8.48
C TYR A 121 -7.16 8.64 8.82
N GLU A 122 -6.99 9.53 7.84
CA GLU A 122 -7.07 10.98 8.06
C GLU A 122 -8.43 11.43 8.62
N TYR A 123 -9.54 10.75 8.31
CA TYR A 123 -10.88 11.22 8.71
C TYR A 123 -11.56 10.41 9.81
N ASP A 124 -11.26 9.12 9.93
CA ASP A 124 -12.00 8.20 10.80
C ASP A 124 -11.15 7.70 11.98
N SER A 125 -9.80 7.66 11.85
CA SER A 125 -8.91 7.27 12.95
C SER A 125 -9.11 8.17 14.18
N GLN A 126 -9.05 7.54 15.35
CA GLN A 126 -9.11 8.16 16.67
C GLN A 126 -7.77 8.01 17.42
N SER A 127 -6.70 7.59 16.74
CA SER A 127 -5.38 7.44 17.34
C SER A 127 -4.84 8.79 17.82
N GLU A 128 -4.09 8.79 18.94
CA GLU A 128 -3.40 9.99 19.42
C GLU A 128 -2.28 10.42 18.46
N PHE A 129 -1.70 9.46 17.73
CA PHE A 129 -0.64 9.70 16.77
C PHE A 129 -1.10 10.61 15.61
N LYS A 130 -2.35 10.48 15.16
CA LYS A 130 -2.93 11.26 14.08
C LYS A 130 -2.79 12.78 14.23
N ASP A 131 -2.87 13.30 15.46
CA ASP A 131 -2.76 14.74 15.72
C ASP A 131 -1.34 15.29 15.43
N TRP A 132 -0.35 14.42 15.26
CA TRP A 132 1.04 14.77 14.97
C TRP A 132 1.38 14.77 13.48
N CYS A 133 0.53 14.20 12.63
CA CYS A 133 0.78 14.04 11.20
C CYS A 133 -0.27 14.80 10.36
N ILE A 134 -0.61 16.04 10.72
CA ILE A 134 -1.56 16.87 9.96
C ILE A 134 -1.02 17.08 8.53
N ASP A 135 -1.89 16.93 7.53
CA ASP A 135 -1.60 17.03 6.08
C ASP A 135 -0.62 15.98 5.51
N VAL A 136 0.07 15.19 6.34
CA VAL A 136 0.95 14.10 5.90
C VAL A 136 0.21 13.01 5.12
N PRO A 137 -0.98 12.53 5.53
CA PRO A 137 -1.69 11.47 4.81
C PRO A 137 -2.02 11.86 3.36
N ILE A 138 -2.56 13.07 3.13
CA ILE A 138 -2.84 13.55 1.77
C ILE A 138 -1.57 13.72 0.92
N GLU A 139 -0.45 14.14 1.52
CA GLU A 139 0.84 14.25 0.82
C GLU A 139 1.36 12.87 0.37
N CYS A 140 1.31 11.88 1.26
CA CYS A 140 1.66 10.49 0.98
C CYS A 140 0.78 9.88 -0.12
N ALA A 141 -0.54 10.06 -0.04
CA ALA A 141 -1.47 9.64 -1.08
C ALA A 141 -1.17 10.34 -2.43
N GLY A 142 -0.83 11.63 -2.38
CA GLY A 142 -0.41 12.41 -3.54
C GLY A 142 0.86 11.85 -4.20
N PHE A 143 1.87 11.50 -3.40
CA PHE A 143 3.12 10.91 -3.87
C PHE A 143 2.89 9.58 -4.60
N LEU A 144 2.11 8.67 -4.01
CA LEU A 144 1.75 7.39 -4.64
C LEU A 144 1.03 7.62 -5.97
N LEU A 145 0.02 8.50 -5.98
CA LEU A 145 -0.74 8.82 -7.18
C LEU A 145 0.12 9.44 -8.28
N GLU A 146 1.00 10.38 -7.94
CA GLU A 146 1.90 10.98 -8.92
C GLU A 146 2.86 9.93 -9.51
N THR A 147 3.40 9.05 -8.67
CA THR A 147 4.28 7.96 -9.08
C THR A 147 3.58 7.01 -10.04
N TRP A 148 2.36 6.57 -9.70
CA TRP A 148 1.54 5.72 -10.56
C TRP A 148 1.15 6.41 -11.87
N ARG A 149 0.72 7.69 -11.83
CA ARG A 149 0.33 8.48 -13.01
C ARG A 149 1.48 8.67 -13.99
N LYS A 150 2.73 8.78 -13.53
CA LYS A 150 3.92 8.86 -14.39
C LYS A 150 4.18 7.57 -15.17
N ARG A 151 3.66 6.44 -14.69
CA ARG A 151 3.90 5.10 -15.24
C ARG A 151 2.77 4.62 -16.15
N THR A 152 1.55 5.10 -15.96
CA THR A 152 0.39 4.73 -16.77
C THR A 152 0.15 5.72 -17.92
N THR A 153 -0.09 5.17 -19.11
CA THR A 153 -0.56 5.96 -20.27
C THR A 153 -2.02 5.66 -20.61
N ASP A 154 -2.68 4.80 -19.82
CA ASP A 154 -4.07 4.42 -20.05
C ASP A 154 -5.03 5.49 -19.52
N THR A 155 -5.67 6.20 -20.43
CA THR A 155 -6.59 7.29 -20.10
C THR A 155 -7.86 6.82 -19.40
N ALA A 156 -8.30 5.58 -19.64
CA ALA A 156 -9.46 5.02 -18.96
C ALA A 156 -9.14 4.75 -17.48
N LEU A 157 -7.95 4.22 -17.19
CA LEU A 157 -7.51 4.02 -15.80
C LEU A 157 -7.28 5.35 -15.08
N LEU A 158 -6.70 6.34 -15.77
CA LEU A 158 -6.55 7.69 -15.21
C LEU A 158 -7.91 8.29 -14.82
N SER A 159 -8.90 8.22 -15.73
CA SER A 159 -10.25 8.71 -15.43
C SER A 159 -10.91 7.93 -14.29
N ALA A 160 -10.77 6.60 -14.28
CA ALA A 160 -11.35 5.76 -13.24
C ALA A 160 -10.78 6.09 -11.85
N MET A 161 -9.48 6.37 -11.75
CA MET A 161 -8.85 6.82 -10.51
C MET A 161 -9.42 8.17 -10.06
N ASP A 162 -9.55 9.13 -10.97
CA ASP A 162 -10.08 10.45 -10.64
C ASP A 162 -11.55 10.38 -10.20
N ASP A 163 -12.38 9.56 -10.86
CA ASP A 163 -13.77 9.33 -10.48
C ASP A 163 -13.88 8.63 -9.13
N PHE A 164 -13.00 7.66 -8.86
CA PHE A 164 -12.91 7.01 -7.56
C PHE A 164 -12.57 8.00 -6.45
N ILE A 165 -11.56 8.86 -6.65
CA ILE A 165 -11.19 9.89 -5.66
C ILE A 165 -12.36 10.85 -5.42
N ARG A 166 -13.06 11.30 -6.47
CA ARG A 166 -14.24 12.18 -6.32
C ARG A 166 -15.34 11.51 -5.50
N LEU A 167 -15.58 10.22 -5.69
CA LEU A 167 -16.66 9.48 -5.04
C LEU A 167 -16.31 9.03 -3.62
N ARG A 168 -15.11 8.47 -3.43
CA ARG A 168 -14.70 7.75 -2.22
C ARG A 168 -13.79 8.56 -1.31
N CYS A 169 -13.07 9.55 -1.86
CA CYS A 169 -12.19 10.46 -1.12
C CYS A 169 -12.62 11.94 -1.31
N PRO A 170 -13.89 12.30 -1.07
CA PRO A 170 -14.47 13.56 -1.55
C PRO A 170 -13.83 14.81 -0.97
N LYS A 171 -13.19 14.75 0.22
CA LYS A 171 -12.48 15.90 0.80
C LYS A 171 -11.16 16.21 0.08
N TRP A 172 -10.60 15.23 -0.61
CA TRP A 172 -9.29 15.32 -1.26
C TRP A 172 -9.33 15.61 -2.76
N HIS A 173 -10.49 15.48 -3.42
CA HIS A 173 -10.57 15.56 -4.89
C HIS A 173 -9.94 16.83 -5.47
N LYS A 174 -10.14 17.98 -4.82
CA LYS A 174 -9.60 19.28 -5.28
C LYS A 174 -8.07 19.39 -5.21
N TYR A 175 -7.42 18.51 -4.45
CA TYR A 175 -5.97 18.45 -4.29
C TYR A 175 -5.35 17.33 -5.13
N LEU A 176 -6.01 16.18 -5.20
CA LEU A 176 -5.45 14.97 -5.81
C LEU A 176 -5.86 14.74 -7.27
N VAL A 177 -6.97 15.34 -7.72
CA VAL A 177 -7.44 15.21 -9.11
C VAL A 177 -6.93 16.37 -9.94
N LYS A 178 -6.23 16.06 -11.03
CA LYS A 178 -5.72 17.08 -11.95
C LYS A 178 -6.86 17.55 -12.85
N SER A 179 -7.04 18.86 -12.95
CA SER A 179 -7.98 19.53 -13.86
C SER A 179 -7.56 19.41 -15.31
#